data_AF-A0AA85KLQ1-F1
#
_entry.id   AF-A0AA85KLQ1-F1
#
_cell.length_a   1.000
_cell.length_b   1.000
_cell.length_c   1.000
_cell.angle_alpha   90.00
_cell.angle_beta   90.00
_cell.angle_gamma   90.00
#
_symmetry.space_group_name_H-M   'P 1'
#
loop_
_entity.id
_entity.type
_entity.pdbx_description
1 polymer ?
#
loop_
_entity_poly.entity_id
_entity_poly.type
_entity_poly.pdbx_seq_one_letter_code
_entity_poly.pdbx_strand_id
1 'polypeptide(L)'
;MPNITMGCAQGTGGHNIRDVYQDGPGFAPNQFVIFVEAANKGACTSGSTLAYAGPCEMHPTTDRPIMGAINFCPAKMEVDEPGKTMLVGTAIHEIGHALGFVKTSFALMRDENGNPRTPRDPRTGKPRMNQFRHYEPSENTVRRISRPWVSAIGTFRKAFLSFVTPRLLEEGRRHFNCPNLDGIDIENEGGEGTIGTHFEKRVVGDEIMAGVTGVKAVTSRLTLAFYQDSGLNKTRVQMHHFLVDE
;
A
#
# COMPACT_ATOMS: atom_id res chain seq x y z
N MET A 1 -20.19 5.37 -0.10
CA MET A 1 -19.47 4.44 0.80
C MET A 1 -18.12 5.06 1.06
N PRO A 2 -17.73 5.34 2.32
CA PRO A 2 -16.52 6.08 2.59
C PRO A 2 -15.33 5.17 2.25
N ASN A 3 -14.52 5.58 1.29
CA ASN A 3 -13.22 4.97 1.02
C ASN A 3 -12.41 5.07 2.32
N ILE A 4 -12.08 3.93 2.93
CA ILE A 4 -11.16 3.87 4.08
C ILE A 4 -9.74 4.31 3.66
N THR A 5 -9.50 4.47 2.36
CA THR A 5 -8.26 5.00 1.75
C THR A 5 -8.32 6.50 1.39
N MET A 6 -9.15 7.33 2.04
CA MET A 6 -9.08 8.79 1.80
C MET A 6 -7.84 9.38 2.46
N GLY A 7 -6.68 9.20 1.81
CA GLY A 7 -5.58 10.16 1.90
C GLY A 7 -5.94 11.43 1.14
N CYS A 8 -5.47 12.58 1.67
CA CYS A 8 -5.62 13.96 1.17
C CYS A 8 -7.04 14.33 0.71
N ALA A 9 -7.76 15.06 1.55
CA ALA A 9 -9.03 15.66 1.12
C ALA A 9 -8.73 16.81 0.16
N GLN A 10 -9.16 16.68 -1.11
CA GLN A 10 -9.41 17.85 -1.94
C GLN A 10 -10.79 18.39 -1.53
N GLY A 11 -10.84 19.57 -0.89
CA GLY A 11 -12.09 20.16 -0.44
C GLY A 11 -13.05 20.38 -1.60
N THR A 12 -14.16 19.64 -1.62
CA THR A 12 -15.26 19.85 -2.57
C THR A 12 -16.40 20.59 -1.87
N GLY A 13 -16.38 21.93 -1.88
CA GLY A 13 -17.50 22.72 -1.37
C GLY A 13 -17.19 24.19 -1.15
N GLY A 14 -18.06 25.05 -1.68
CA GLY A 14 -17.98 26.50 -1.53
C GLY A 14 -18.02 26.98 -0.07
N HIS A 15 -17.39 28.13 0.12
CA HIS A 15 -17.25 28.93 1.34
C HIS A 15 -16.09 28.55 2.26
N ASN A 16 -15.02 29.36 2.12
CA ASN A 16 -13.83 29.52 2.96
C ASN A 16 -12.63 28.58 2.72
N ILE A 17 -12.26 28.33 1.46
CA ILE A 17 -10.81 28.28 1.14
C ILE A 17 -10.37 29.74 1.06
N ARG A 18 -9.94 30.32 2.19
CA ARG A 18 -9.59 31.74 2.27
C ARG A 18 -8.22 32.08 1.69
N ASP A 19 -7.40 31.08 1.35
CA ASP A 19 -6.10 31.29 0.76
C ASP A 19 -6.01 30.60 -0.59
N VAL A 20 -6.19 31.39 -1.65
CA VAL A 20 -5.73 31.02 -3.00
C VAL A 20 -4.25 31.37 -3.05
N TYR A 21 -3.40 30.39 -2.78
CA TYR A 21 -1.96 30.53 -3.00
C TYR A 21 -1.70 30.60 -4.50
N GLN A 22 -0.78 31.47 -4.93
CA GLN A 22 -0.27 31.38 -6.30
C GLN A 22 0.40 30.02 -6.50
N ASP A 23 0.22 29.44 -7.69
CA ASP A 23 0.90 28.22 -8.08
C ASP A 23 2.41 28.39 -7.85
N GLY A 24 2.92 27.65 -6.86
CA GLY A 24 4.35 27.58 -6.61
C GLY A 24 5.05 26.80 -7.71
N PRO A 25 6.38 26.68 -7.65
CA PRO A 25 7.16 25.88 -8.61
C PRO A 25 6.81 24.37 -8.61
N GLY A 26 5.95 23.92 -7.68
CA GLY A 26 5.63 22.52 -7.46
C GLY A 26 6.80 21.76 -6.83
N PHE A 27 6.68 20.43 -6.77
CA PHE A 27 7.73 19.55 -6.28
C PHE A 27 8.60 19.08 -7.46
N ALA A 28 9.91 18.92 -7.22
CA ALA A 28 10.86 18.51 -8.24
C ALA A 28 10.53 17.11 -8.81
N PRO A 29 11.00 16.80 -10.03
CA PRO A 29 10.82 15.48 -10.62
C PRO A 29 11.29 14.35 -9.68
N ASN A 30 10.53 13.26 -9.64
CA ASN A 30 10.80 12.08 -8.82
C ASN A 30 10.73 12.28 -7.29
N GLN A 31 10.16 13.39 -6.81
CA GLN A 31 9.83 13.55 -5.40
C GLN A 31 8.51 12.85 -5.05
N PHE A 32 8.42 12.42 -3.80
CA PHE A 32 7.20 11.95 -3.15
C PHE A 32 6.98 12.77 -1.89
N VAL A 33 5.77 13.31 -1.72
CA VAL A 33 5.37 14.12 -0.55
C VAL A 33 4.48 13.30 0.36
N ILE A 34 4.77 13.32 1.66
CA ILE A 34 3.94 12.69 2.67
C ILE A 34 3.36 13.77 3.58
N PHE A 35 2.04 13.84 3.67
CA PHE A 35 1.34 14.60 4.69
C PHE A 35 1.21 13.74 5.94
N VAL A 36 1.68 14.25 7.07
CA VAL A 36 1.63 13.54 8.35
C VAL A 36 0.74 14.30 9.31
N GLU A 37 -0.27 13.61 9.84
CA GLU A 37 -1.20 14.12 10.84
C GLU A 37 -1.19 13.21 12.08
N ALA A 38 -1.55 13.78 13.23
CA ALA A 38 -1.70 13.06 14.49
C ALA A 38 -3.05 13.42 15.12
N ALA A 39 -4.13 12.78 14.65
CA ALA A 39 -5.49 13.06 15.11
C ALA A 39 -6.26 11.77 15.40
N ASN A 40 -7.05 11.76 16.49
CA ASN A 40 -7.92 10.63 16.86
C ASN A 40 -9.22 10.65 16.04
N LYS A 41 -9.13 10.45 14.73
CA LYS A 41 -10.26 10.46 13.78
C LYS A 41 -10.28 9.24 12.87
N GLY A 42 -11.37 9.02 12.14
CA GLY A 42 -11.47 7.95 11.14
C GLY A 42 -11.18 6.57 11.75
N ALA A 43 -10.22 5.84 11.17
CA ALA A 43 -9.85 4.50 11.64
C ALA A 43 -9.27 4.47 13.07
N CYS A 44 -8.90 5.62 13.65
CA CYS A 44 -8.48 5.70 15.05
C CYS A 44 -9.62 5.50 16.05
N THR A 45 -10.88 5.77 15.68
CA THR A 45 -12.01 5.80 16.63
C THR A 45 -12.51 4.41 17.04
N SER A 46 -12.01 3.35 16.41
CA SER A 46 -12.35 1.97 16.73
C SER A 46 -11.12 1.05 16.63
N GLY A 47 -11.22 -0.13 17.25
CA GLY A 47 -10.18 -1.17 17.18
C GLY A 47 -8.82 -0.75 17.75
N SER A 48 -7.77 -1.46 17.34
CA SER A 48 -6.38 -1.26 17.78
C SER A 48 -5.51 -0.54 16.75
N THR A 49 -6.10 0.15 15.78
CA THR A 49 -5.38 0.90 14.73
C THR A 49 -4.48 1.96 15.35
N LEU A 50 -3.17 1.89 15.11
CA LEU A 50 -2.16 2.85 15.59
C LEU A 50 -1.94 4.00 14.62
N ALA A 51 -2.09 3.73 13.32
CA ALA A 51 -2.05 4.69 12.25
C ALA A 51 -2.77 4.12 11.02
N TYR A 52 -3.02 4.97 10.02
CA TYR A 52 -3.50 4.54 8.71
C TYR A 52 -2.95 5.48 7.64
N ALA A 53 -2.71 4.93 6.44
CA ALA A 53 -2.14 5.68 5.34
C ALA A 53 -2.59 5.17 3.97
N GLY A 54 -2.30 5.97 2.96
CA GLY A 54 -2.53 5.61 1.57
C GLY A 54 -2.02 6.67 0.60
N PRO A 55 -1.93 6.32 -0.69
CA PRO A 55 -1.61 7.27 -1.73
C PRO A 55 -2.78 8.24 -1.92
N CYS A 56 -2.45 9.51 -2.10
CA CYS A 56 -3.41 10.57 -2.38
C CYS A 56 -3.45 10.91 -3.87
N GLU A 57 -2.26 11.07 -4.46
CA GLU A 57 -2.12 11.54 -5.83
C GLU A 57 -1.14 10.66 -6.60
N MET A 58 -1.50 10.40 -7.84
CA MET A 58 -0.74 9.55 -8.76
C MET A 58 -0.21 10.40 -9.91
N HIS A 59 1.05 10.20 -10.29
CA HIS A 59 1.63 10.90 -11.42
C HIS A 59 0.80 10.64 -12.69
N PRO A 60 0.39 11.67 -13.44
CA PRO A 60 -0.60 11.53 -14.51
C PRO A 60 -0.17 10.56 -15.62
N THR A 61 1.14 10.48 -15.91
CA THR A 61 1.69 9.64 -16.99
C THR A 61 2.42 8.39 -16.52
N THR A 62 2.90 8.35 -15.28
CA THR A 62 3.70 7.21 -14.77
C THR A 62 2.91 6.39 -13.75
N ASP A 63 1.71 6.83 -13.36
CA ASP A 63 0.85 6.18 -12.38
C ASP A 63 1.53 5.82 -11.04
N ARG A 64 2.72 6.37 -10.75
CA ARG A 64 3.37 6.19 -9.44
C ARG A 64 2.72 7.12 -8.42
N PRO A 65 2.59 6.73 -7.15
CA PRO A 65 2.26 7.68 -6.10
C PRO A 65 3.27 8.82 -6.06
N ILE A 66 2.76 10.06 -6.00
CA ILE A 66 3.55 11.29 -5.84
C ILE A 66 3.20 12.03 -4.56
N MET A 67 2.03 11.75 -3.99
CA MET A 67 1.65 12.21 -2.66
C MET A 67 0.96 11.09 -1.91
N GLY A 68 1.20 11.03 -0.61
CA GLY A 68 0.48 10.17 0.32
C GLY A 68 0.19 10.89 1.62
N ALA A 69 -0.70 10.31 2.42
CA ALA A 69 -1.02 10.82 3.75
C ALA A 69 -0.93 9.70 4.78
N ILE A 70 -0.48 10.05 5.97
CA ILE A 70 -0.42 9.19 7.14
C ILE A 70 -1.09 9.93 8.29
N ASN A 71 -2.01 9.27 8.99
CA ASN A 71 -2.55 9.76 10.24
C ASN A 71 -2.20 8.79 11.37
N PHE A 72 -1.46 9.25 12.37
CA PHE A 72 -1.23 8.54 13.62
C PHE A 72 -2.37 8.77 14.59
N CYS A 73 -2.64 7.81 15.47
CA CYS A 73 -3.70 7.86 16.48
C CYS A 73 -3.14 8.18 17.87
N PRO A 74 -3.07 9.46 18.32
CA PRO A 74 -2.33 9.84 19.52
C PRO A 74 -2.78 9.12 20.79
N ALA A 75 -4.06 8.80 20.91
CA ALA A 75 -4.61 8.12 22.10
C ALA A 75 -4.13 6.67 22.26
N LYS A 76 -3.50 6.09 21.22
CA LYS A 76 -3.02 4.70 21.20
C LYS A 76 -1.51 4.60 21.02
N MET A 77 -0.81 5.74 20.96
CA MET A 77 0.64 5.78 20.81
C MET A 77 1.31 5.59 22.16
N GLU A 78 2.34 4.75 22.20
CA GLU A 78 3.19 4.54 23.35
C GLU A 78 4.64 4.88 22.95
N VAL A 79 5.28 5.75 23.72
CA VAL A 79 6.61 6.31 23.41
C VAL A 79 7.75 5.64 24.18
N ASP A 80 7.41 4.77 25.12
CA ASP A 80 8.33 3.92 25.85
C ASP A 80 8.46 2.55 25.17
N GLU A 81 9.55 1.83 25.44
CA GLU A 81 9.72 0.48 24.90
C GLU A 81 8.80 -0.52 25.62
N PRO A 82 8.18 -1.49 24.90
CA PRO A 82 8.39 -1.83 23.47
C PRO A 82 7.49 -1.05 22.49
N GLY A 83 6.61 -0.18 22.99
CA GLY A 83 5.65 0.59 22.19
C GLY A 83 6.32 1.51 21.15
N LYS A 84 7.44 2.13 21.52
CA LYS A 84 8.25 2.96 20.59
C LYS A 84 8.75 2.18 19.39
N THR A 85 9.31 0.98 19.60
CA THR A 85 9.76 0.12 18.49
C THR A 85 8.58 -0.27 17.59
N MET A 86 7.44 -0.60 18.19
CA MET A 86 6.22 -0.91 17.43
C MET A 86 5.74 0.31 16.61
N LEU A 87 5.74 1.51 17.19
CA LEU A 87 5.34 2.74 16.52
C LEU A 87 6.24 3.08 15.32
N VAL A 88 7.56 2.88 15.44
CA VAL A 88 8.49 3.04 14.31
C VAL A 88 8.17 2.03 13.20
N GLY A 89 7.91 0.77 13.57
CA GLY A 89 7.47 -0.25 12.61
C GLY A 89 6.16 0.12 11.92
N THR A 90 5.16 0.59 12.68
CA THR A 90 3.89 1.10 12.14
C THR A 90 4.13 2.27 11.18
N ALA A 91 4.99 3.23 11.52
CA ALA A 91 5.29 4.34 10.63
C ALA A 91 5.87 3.86 9.28
N ILE A 92 6.78 2.88 9.30
CA ILE A 92 7.35 2.29 8.08
C ILE A 92 6.29 1.55 7.27
N HIS A 93 5.42 0.78 7.94
CA HIS A 93 4.29 0.09 7.32
C HIS A 93 3.33 1.06 6.60
N GLU A 94 2.96 2.14 7.28
CA GLU A 94 2.08 3.17 6.73
C GLU A 94 2.73 3.97 5.59
N ILE A 95 4.03 4.26 5.68
CA ILE A 95 4.79 4.80 4.54
C ILE A 95 4.69 3.84 3.35
N GLY A 96 4.71 2.54 3.59
CA GLY A 96 4.52 1.55 2.55
C GLY A 96 3.17 1.64 1.84
N HIS A 97 2.09 1.79 2.59
CA HIS A 97 0.76 2.06 2.02
C HIS A 97 0.74 3.38 1.25
N ALA A 98 1.30 4.46 1.80
CA ALA A 98 1.42 5.74 1.11
C ALA A 98 2.17 5.62 -0.22
N LEU A 99 3.19 4.78 -0.28
CA LEU A 99 3.96 4.46 -1.49
C LEU A 99 3.26 3.50 -2.45
N GLY A 100 2.02 3.10 -2.19
CA GLY A 100 1.20 2.35 -3.14
C GLY A 100 1.17 0.84 -2.92
N PHE A 101 1.60 0.35 -1.75
CA PHE A 101 1.24 -1.00 -1.32
C PHE A 101 -0.22 -1.02 -0.88
N VAL A 102 -1.15 -0.93 -1.83
CA VAL A 102 -2.60 -0.93 -1.57
C VAL A 102 -3.32 -1.45 -2.80
N LYS A 103 -4.42 -2.19 -2.60
CA LYS A 103 -5.18 -2.86 -3.67
C LYS A 103 -5.52 -1.96 -4.87
N THR A 104 -5.80 -0.68 -4.61
CA THR A 104 -6.15 0.31 -5.64
C THR A 104 -4.99 0.71 -6.55
N SER A 105 -3.74 0.46 -6.12
CA SER A 105 -2.52 0.79 -6.85
C SER A 105 -1.97 -0.36 -7.69
N PHE A 106 -2.38 -1.61 -7.45
CA PHE A 106 -1.78 -2.76 -8.12
C PHE A 106 -2.00 -2.75 -9.63
N ALA A 107 -3.17 -2.31 -10.09
CA ALA A 107 -3.46 -2.17 -11.52
C ALA A 107 -2.67 -1.04 -12.19
N LEU A 108 -2.12 -0.12 -11.40
CA LEU A 108 -1.39 1.05 -11.85
C LEU A 108 0.12 0.80 -11.99
N MET A 109 0.61 -0.35 -11.52
CA MET A 109 2.03 -0.73 -11.57
C MET A 109 2.60 -0.73 -13.00
N ARG A 110 3.88 -0.37 -13.07
CA ARG A 110 4.67 -0.36 -14.30
C ARG A 110 5.88 -1.27 -14.19
N ASP A 111 6.30 -1.83 -15.32
CA ASP A 111 7.51 -2.62 -15.41
C ASP A 111 8.76 -1.74 -15.30
N GLU A 112 9.94 -2.37 -15.37
CA GLU A 112 11.24 -1.71 -15.23
C GLU A 112 11.51 -0.67 -16.34
N ASN A 113 10.87 -0.86 -17.49
CA ASN A 113 10.96 0.03 -18.65
C ASN A 113 9.92 1.16 -18.56
N GLY A 114 9.07 1.17 -17.55
CA GLY A 114 7.99 2.14 -17.38
C GLY A 114 6.74 1.82 -18.19
N ASN A 115 6.61 0.62 -18.76
CA ASN A 115 5.39 0.21 -19.45
C ASN A 115 4.32 -0.22 -18.43
N PRO A 116 3.03 0.08 -18.68
CA PRO A 116 1.95 -0.44 -17.84
C PRO A 116 1.96 -1.97 -17.80
N ARG A 117 1.96 -2.55 -16.59
CA ARG A 117 1.77 -4.01 -16.44
C ARG A 117 0.34 -4.43 -16.77
N THR A 118 -0.62 -3.55 -16.47
CA THR A 118 -2.04 -3.77 -16.78
C THR A 118 -2.42 -3.03 -18.07
N PRO A 119 -3.13 -3.69 -19.01
CA PRO A 119 -3.62 -3.06 -20.23
C PRO A 119 -4.44 -1.79 -19.95
N ARG A 120 -4.27 -0.78 -20.79
CA ARG A 120 -4.94 0.52 -20.67
C ARG A 120 -5.98 0.69 -21.76
N ASP A 121 -7.12 1.26 -21.42
CA ASP A 121 -8.11 1.69 -22.39
C ASP A 121 -7.51 2.82 -23.26
N PRO A 122 -7.54 2.71 -24.60
CA PRO A 122 -6.90 3.69 -25.48
C PRO A 122 -7.49 5.11 -25.41
N ARG A 123 -8.73 5.27 -24.95
CA ARG A 123 -9.39 6.58 -24.84
C ARG A 123 -9.07 7.26 -23.52
N THR A 124 -9.00 6.51 -22.43
CA THR A 124 -8.82 7.06 -21.08
C THR A 124 -7.40 6.95 -20.55
N GLY A 125 -6.58 6.05 -21.10
CA GLY A 125 -5.24 5.73 -20.59
C GLY A 125 -5.24 5.01 -19.23
N LYS A 126 -6.42 4.56 -18.74
CA LYS A 126 -6.58 3.93 -17.42
C LYS A 126 -6.88 2.43 -17.54
N PRO A 127 -6.61 1.63 -16.48
CA PRO A 127 -6.95 0.21 -16.48
C PRO A 127 -8.46 -0.01 -16.51
N ARG A 128 -8.88 -1.24 -16.82
CA ARG A 128 -10.29 -1.63 -16.70
C ARG A 128 -10.75 -1.48 -15.25
N MET A 129 -11.91 -0.87 -15.08
CA MET A 129 -12.55 -0.69 -13.79
C MET A 129 -13.67 -1.73 -13.61
N ASN A 130 -13.73 -2.38 -12.45
CA ASN A 130 -14.77 -3.35 -12.13
C ASN A 130 -16.05 -2.69 -11.60
N GLN A 131 -17.06 -3.51 -11.34
CA GLN A 131 -18.35 -3.10 -10.78
C GLN A 131 -18.26 -2.36 -9.43
N PHE A 132 -17.15 -2.52 -8.70
CA PHE A 132 -16.88 -1.87 -7.41
C PHE A 132 -16.06 -0.59 -7.56
N ARG A 133 -15.87 -0.07 -8.79
CA ARG A 133 -15.06 1.12 -9.08
C ARG A 133 -13.58 0.97 -8.68
N HIS A 134 -13.06 -0.25 -8.75
CA HIS A 134 -11.64 -0.52 -8.57
C HIS A 134 -11.01 -0.94 -9.89
N TYR A 135 -9.80 -0.44 -10.15
CA TYR A 135 -9.00 -0.90 -11.27
C TYR A 135 -8.57 -2.35 -11.03
N GLU A 136 -8.78 -3.21 -12.01
CA GLU A 136 -8.40 -4.61 -11.92
C GLU A 136 -6.97 -4.82 -12.44
N PRO A 137 -6.06 -5.34 -11.62
CA PRO A 137 -4.72 -5.68 -12.08
C PRO A 137 -4.78 -6.83 -13.09
N SER A 138 -3.85 -6.85 -14.04
CA SER A 138 -3.73 -7.99 -14.94
C SER A 138 -3.06 -9.19 -14.24
N GLU A 139 -3.26 -10.37 -14.84
CA GLU A 139 -2.74 -11.66 -14.36
C GLU A 139 -1.19 -11.74 -14.31
N ASN A 140 -0.47 -10.76 -14.88
CA ASN A 140 0.99 -10.65 -14.73
C ASN A 140 1.43 -9.91 -13.45
N THR A 141 0.48 -9.36 -12.70
CA THR A 141 0.72 -8.58 -11.49
C THR A 141 0.09 -9.28 -10.29
N VAL A 142 -1.22 -9.53 -10.36
CA VAL A 142 -1.96 -10.30 -9.36
C VAL A 142 -2.74 -11.39 -10.06
N ARG A 143 -2.59 -12.62 -9.60
CA ARG A 143 -3.24 -13.80 -10.16
C ARG A 143 -3.97 -14.57 -9.09
N ARG A 144 -5.11 -15.18 -9.44
CA ARG A 144 -5.80 -16.14 -8.58
C ARG A 144 -5.20 -17.53 -8.76
N ILE A 145 -4.56 -18.07 -7.73
CA ILE A 145 -3.89 -19.37 -7.76
C ILE A 145 -4.59 -20.34 -6.81
N SER A 146 -4.98 -21.51 -7.33
CA SER A 146 -5.60 -22.58 -6.55
C SER A 146 -4.52 -23.53 -6.03
N ARG A 147 -4.36 -23.65 -4.71
CA ARG A 147 -3.36 -24.53 -4.07
C ARG A 147 -4.01 -25.53 -3.12
N PRO A 148 -3.40 -26.71 -2.89
CA PRO A 148 -3.81 -27.62 -1.82
C PRO A 148 -3.73 -26.94 -0.45
N TRP A 149 -4.74 -27.17 0.37
CA TRP A 149 -4.86 -26.66 1.73
C TRP A 149 -5.13 -27.82 2.68
N VAL A 150 -4.18 -28.09 3.56
CA VAL A 150 -4.29 -29.16 4.55
C VAL A 150 -4.84 -28.58 5.84
N SER A 151 -5.89 -29.18 6.38
CA SER A 151 -6.46 -28.86 7.68
C SER A 151 -6.70 -30.14 8.49
N ALA A 152 -7.10 -29.99 9.76
CA ALA A 152 -7.40 -31.11 10.65
C ALA A 152 -8.52 -32.05 10.12
N ILE A 153 -9.37 -31.57 9.20
CA ILE A 153 -10.51 -32.33 8.66
C ILE A 153 -10.30 -32.84 7.23
N GLY A 154 -9.13 -32.57 6.62
CA GLY A 154 -8.81 -33.07 5.28
C GLY A 154 -7.98 -32.11 4.44
N THR A 155 -7.82 -32.47 3.16
CA THR A 155 -7.14 -31.63 2.17
C THR A 155 -8.16 -31.08 1.18
N PHE A 156 -8.15 -29.76 1.00
CA PHE A 156 -9.07 -29.03 0.13
C PHE A 156 -8.28 -28.20 -0.88
N ARG A 157 -8.94 -27.64 -1.90
CA ARG A 157 -8.33 -26.63 -2.76
C ARG A 157 -8.83 -25.26 -2.33
N LYS A 158 -7.92 -24.37 -1.92
CA LYS A 158 -8.24 -22.96 -1.61
C LYS A 158 -7.60 -22.09 -2.69
N ALA A 159 -8.33 -21.06 -3.13
CA ALA A 159 -7.85 -20.09 -4.09
C ALA A 159 -7.32 -18.85 -3.36
N PHE A 160 -6.10 -18.45 -3.67
CA PHE A 160 -5.43 -17.28 -3.12
C PHE A 160 -5.26 -16.24 -4.22
N LEU A 161 -5.38 -14.95 -3.87
CA LEU A 161 -4.83 -13.90 -4.70
C LEU A 161 -3.34 -13.81 -4.37
N SER A 162 -2.50 -13.80 -5.40
CA SER A 162 -1.05 -13.80 -5.22
C SER A 162 -0.41 -12.79 -6.15
N PHE A 163 0.60 -12.07 -5.67
CA PHE A 163 1.49 -11.32 -6.52
C PHE A 163 2.37 -12.27 -7.33
N VAL A 164 2.54 -11.97 -8.61
CA VAL A 164 3.33 -12.77 -9.55
C VAL A 164 4.34 -11.95 -10.34
N THR A 165 4.71 -10.78 -9.80
CA THR A 165 5.68 -9.90 -10.44
C THR A 165 7.09 -10.51 -10.37
N PRO A 166 7.97 -10.26 -11.37
CA PRO A 166 9.19 -11.02 -11.55
C PRO A 166 10.17 -10.99 -10.37
N ARG A 167 10.50 -9.79 -9.85
CA ARG A 167 11.48 -9.66 -8.76
C ARG A 167 10.93 -10.18 -7.44
N LEU A 168 9.66 -9.92 -7.17
CA LEU A 168 9.01 -10.43 -5.96
C LEU A 168 8.97 -11.96 -5.95
N LEU A 169 8.68 -12.58 -7.10
CA LEU A 169 8.77 -14.03 -7.24
C LEU A 169 10.19 -14.55 -7.07
N GLU A 170 11.18 -13.88 -7.66
CA GLU A 170 12.59 -14.25 -7.53
C GLU A 170 13.05 -14.23 -6.06
N GLU A 171 12.82 -13.13 -5.35
CA GLU A 171 13.17 -13.02 -3.92
C GLU A 171 12.31 -13.96 -3.06
N GLY A 172 11.06 -14.22 -3.44
CA GLY A 172 10.21 -15.23 -2.81
C GLY A 172 10.81 -16.63 -2.90
N ARG A 173 11.18 -17.06 -4.12
CA ARG A 173 11.82 -18.37 -4.36
C ARG A 173 13.10 -18.52 -3.56
N ARG A 174 13.90 -17.45 -3.50
CA ARG A 174 15.15 -17.41 -2.74
C ARG A 174 14.91 -17.46 -1.24
N HIS A 175 13.98 -16.67 -0.72
CA HIS A 175 13.67 -16.58 0.71
C HIS A 175 13.11 -17.90 1.26
N PHE A 176 12.16 -18.52 0.54
CA PHE A 176 11.52 -19.77 0.96
C PHE A 176 12.27 -21.02 0.51
N ASN A 177 13.40 -20.88 -0.20
CA ASN A 177 14.13 -21.99 -0.83
C ASN A 177 13.19 -22.91 -1.65
N CYS A 178 12.30 -22.31 -2.43
CA CYS A 178 11.25 -22.99 -3.17
C CYS A 178 11.28 -22.53 -4.64
N PRO A 179 12.05 -23.20 -5.52
CA PRO A 179 12.21 -22.77 -6.92
C PRO A 179 10.90 -22.73 -7.71
N ASN A 180 9.94 -23.57 -7.34
CA ASN A 180 8.64 -23.69 -8.00
C ASN A 180 7.56 -22.76 -7.41
N LEU A 181 7.93 -21.82 -6.53
CA LEU A 181 7.00 -20.82 -6.02
C LEU A 181 6.37 -20.05 -7.19
N ASP A 182 5.04 -20.00 -7.18
CA ASP A 182 4.19 -19.51 -8.28
C ASP A 182 3.47 -18.19 -7.95
N GLY A 183 3.62 -17.68 -6.71
CA GLY A 183 3.11 -16.40 -6.24
C GLY A 183 3.44 -16.13 -4.78
N ILE A 184 3.44 -14.86 -4.37
CA ILE A 184 3.42 -14.43 -2.97
C ILE A 184 1.99 -14.03 -2.61
N ASP A 185 1.42 -14.68 -1.61
CA ASP A 185 0.00 -14.52 -1.28
C ASP A 185 -0.31 -13.15 -0.68
N ILE A 186 -1.49 -12.66 -1.06
CA ILE A 186 -2.10 -11.44 -0.56
C ILE A 186 -3.07 -11.82 0.55
N GLU A 187 -3.08 -11.04 1.63
CA GLU A 187 -3.93 -11.25 2.80
C GLU A 187 -5.40 -11.39 2.42
N ASN A 188 -6.03 -12.45 2.91
CA ASN A 188 -7.41 -12.82 2.59
C ASN A 188 -8.33 -12.89 3.80
N GLU A 189 -7.83 -12.59 5.00
CA GLU A 189 -8.59 -12.52 6.24
C GLU A 189 -8.54 -11.11 6.85
N GLY A 190 -9.40 -10.86 7.84
CA GLY A 190 -9.55 -9.56 8.49
C GLY A 190 -10.63 -8.67 7.88
N GLY A 191 -10.48 -7.34 8.03
CA GLY A 191 -11.44 -6.34 7.55
C GLY A 191 -11.10 -5.77 6.17
N GLU A 192 -11.92 -4.84 5.67
CA GLU A 192 -11.73 -4.19 4.36
C GLU A 192 -10.38 -3.45 4.24
N GLY A 193 -9.85 -2.91 5.35
CA GLY A 193 -8.53 -2.29 5.41
C GLY A 193 -7.37 -3.28 5.43
N THR A 194 -7.63 -4.55 5.71
CA THR A 194 -6.61 -5.59 5.83
C THR A 194 -6.55 -6.44 4.55
N ILE A 195 -7.70 -6.94 4.10
CA ILE A 195 -7.81 -7.84 2.95
C ILE A 195 -7.36 -7.13 1.67
N GLY A 196 -6.48 -7.78 0.91
CA GLY A 196 -6.06 -7.29 -0.39
C GLY A 196 -4.97 -6.21 -0.37
N THR A 197 -4.60 -5.69 0.80
CA THR A 197 -3.65 -4.57 0.97
C THR A 197 -2.39 -4.97 1.73
N HIS A 198 -2.24 -6.26 2.07
CA HIS A 198 -1.09 -6.79 2.80
C HIS A 198 -0.58 -8.09 2.19
N PHE A 199 0.65 -8.47 2.51
CA PHE A 199 1.07 -9.86 2.33
C PHE A 199 0.33 -10.76 3.32
N GLU A 200 0.03 -11.98 2.88
CA GLU A 200 -0.56 -13.03 3.70
C GLU A 200 0.37 -13.35 4.87
N LYS A 201 -0.07 -13.01 6.10
CA LYS A 201 0.77 -13.13 7.29
C LYS A 201 1.24 -14.56 7.53
N ARG A 202 0.42 -15.56 7.23
CA ARG A 202 0.78 -16.98 7.40
C ARG A 202 2.01 -17.37 6.56
N VAL A 203 2.23 -16.70 5.42
CA VAL A 203 3.34 -17.01 4.50
C VAL A 203 4.59 -16.23 4.88
N VAL A 204 4.47 -14.94 5.18
CA VAL A 204 5.64 -14.04 5.33
C VAL A 204 6.02 -13.76 6.80
N GLY A 205 5.18 -14.12 7.76
CA GLY A 205 5.47 -14.03 9.21
C GLY A 205 5.56 -12.59 9.73
N ASP A 206 6.79 -12.17 10.05
CA ASP A 206 7.13 -10.87 10.64
C ASP A 206 7.50 -9.81 9.59
N GLU A 207 7.08 -10.00 8.35
CA GLU A 207 7.27 -9.03 7.27
C GLU A 207 6.55 -7.70 7.56
N ILE A 208 7.20 -6.58 7.24
CA ILE A 208 6.70 -5.25 7.55
C ILE A 208 5.33 -4.94 6.93
N MET A 209 4.98 -5.49 5.77
CA MET A 209 3.70 -5.31 5.07
C MET A 209 2.73 -6.49 5.28
N ALA A 210 2.93 -7.32 6.30
CA ALA A 210 1.93 -8.31 6.72
C ALA A 210 0.75 -7.63 7.44
N GLY A 211 -0.47 -8.18 7.35
CA GLY A 211 -1.70 -7.55 7.83
C GLY A 211 -1.83 -7.32 9.34
N VAL A 212 -0.94 -7.92 10.13
CA VAL A 212 -0.75 -7.62 11.56
C VAL A 212 0.73 -7.55 11.82
N THR A 213 1.22 -6.38 12.20
CA THR A 213 2.61 -6.16 12.59
C THR A 213 2.75 -6.29 14.10
N GLY A 214 3.89 -6.79 14.55
CA GLY A 214 4.26 -6.84 15.98
C GLY A 214 5.56 -6.09 16.22
N VAL A 215 6.10 -6.20 17.43
CA VAL A 215 7.37 -5.54 17.82
C VAL A 215 8.56 -5.95 16.92
N LYS A 216 8.48 -7.10 16.24
CA LYS A 216 9.54 -7.64 15.36
C LYS A 216 9.31 -7.44 13.86
N ALA A 217 8.57 -6.42 13.44
CA ALA A 217 8.33 -6.22 12.01
C ALA A 217 9.64 -5.92 11.24
N VAL A 218 9.89 -6.64 10.14
CA VAL A 218 11.13 -6.58 9.35
C VAL A 218 10.85 -6.10 7.93
N THR A 219 11.54 -5.05 7.50
CA THR A 219 11.59 -4.67 6.08
C THR A 219 12.42 -5.68 5.32
N SER A 220 11.75 -6.62 4.65
CA SER A 220 12.41 -7.70 3.94
C SER A 220 12.72 -7.35 2.49
N ARG A 221 13.47 -8.23 1.82
CA ARG A 221 13.68 -8.17 0.37
C ARG A 221 12.38 -8.36 -0.42
N LEU A 222 11.34 -8.97 0.16
CA LEU A 222 10.04 -9.10 -0.49
C LEU A 222 9.38 -7.73 -0.65
N THR A 223 9.31 -6.93 0.42
CA THR A 223 8.77 -5.56 0.35
C THR A 223 9.57 -4.68 -0.59
N LEU A 224 10.91 -4.76 -0.56
CA LEU A 224 11.75 -4.02 -1.49
C LEU A 224 11.49 -4.45 -2.93
N ALA A 225 11.47 -5.75 -3.23
CA ALA A 225 11.19 -6.28 -4.56
C ALA A 225 9.81 -5.88 -5.07
N PHE A 226 8.79 -5.83 -4.20
CA PHE A 226 7.46 -5.32 -4.53
C PHE A 226 7.52 -3.87 -5.03
N TYR A 227 8.18 -2.96 -4.29
CA TYR A 227 8.32 -1.57 -4.73
C TYR A 227 9.17 -1.45 -5.99
N GLN A 228 10.11 -2.38 -6.19
CA GLN A 228 10.87 -2.40 -7.42
C GLN A 228 10.03 -2.82 -8.63
N ASP A 229 9.14 -3.78 -8.43
CA ASP A 229 8.21 -4.23 -9.46
C ASP A 229 7.03 -3.28 -9.70
N SER A 230 6.73 -2.39 -8.75
CA SER A 230 5.65 -1.40 -8.88
C SER A 230 6.03 -0.19 -9.74
N GLY A 231 7.33 0.02 -9.98
CA GLY A 231 7.87 1.15 -10.74
C GLY A 231 8.44 2.29 -9.88
N LEU A 232 8.58 2.08 -8.56
CA LEU A 232 9.10 3.10 -7.62
C LEU A 232 10.63 3.22 -7.58
N ASN A 233 11.37 2.43 -8.35
CA ASN A 233 12.84 2.39 -8.40
C ASN A 233 13.55 3.73 -8.60
N LYS A 234 12.84 4.74 -9.07
CA LYS A 234 13.39 6.06 -9.40
C LYS A 234 12.93 7.17 -8.44
N THR A 235 12.16 6.85 -7.39
CA THR A 235 11.53 7.85 -6.51
C THR A 235 12.40 8.16 -5.30
N ARG A 236 12.58 9.44 -4.99
CA ARG A 236 13.19 9.93 -3.74
C ARG A 236 12.08 10.45 -2.82
N VAL A 237 11.99 9.88 -1.62
CA VAL A 237 11.00 10.30 -0.61
C VAL A 237 11.48 11.55 0.11
N GLN A 238 10.63 12.58 0.21
CA GLN A 238 10.85 13.78 1.04
C GLN A 238 9.66 13.97 1.97
N MET A 239 9.94 14.12 3.28
CA MET A 239 8.89 14.36 4.27
C MET A 239 8.74 15.85 4.52
N HIS A 240 7.51 16.36 4.42
CA HIS A 240 7.15 17.74 4.74
C HIS A 240 6.14 17.75 5.88
N HIS A 241 6.44 18.51 6.93
CA HIS A 241 5.53 18.72 8.04
C HIS A 241 4.77 20.04 7.81
N PHE A 242 3.45 19.96 7.69
CA PHE A 242 2.58 21.13 7.67
C PHE A 242 1.91 21.22 9.03
N LEU A 243 2.37 22.15 9.88
CA LEU A 243 1.63 22.55 11.07
C LEU A 243 0.47 23.41 10.59
N VAL A 244 -0.76 22.92 10.77
CA VAL A 244 -1.93 23.79 10.72
C VAL A 244 -2.01 24.37 12.13
N ASP A 245 -1.41 25.55 12.32
CA ASP A 245 -1.67 26.33 13.52
C ASP A 245 -3.16 26.73 13.49
N GLU A 246 -3.92 26.32 14.52
CA GLU A 246 -5.32 26.73 14.74
C GLU A 246 -5.43 28.22 15.09
#